data_AF-X0TF37-F1
#
_entry.id   AF-X0TF37-F1
#
_cell.length_a   1.000
_cell.length_b   1.000
_cell.length_c   1.000
_cell.angle_alpha   90.00
_cell.angle_beta   90.00
_cell.angle_gamma   90.00
#
_symmetry.space_group_name_H-M   'P 1'
#
loop_
_entity.id
_entity.type
_entity.pdbx_description
1 polymer ?
#
loop_
_entity_poly.entity_id
_entity_poly.type
_entity_poly.pdbx_seq_one_letter_code
_entity_poly.pdbx_strand_id
1 'polypeptide(L)' 'MKKILVLILIMVLPVFLLSGCLNNQPILSLSFVEWYTTTEEIGELTFGYVYLNLSGSTTGDKVT' A
#
# COMPACT_ATOMS: atom_id res chain seq x y z
N MET A 1 20.86 -41.24 -11.15
CA MET A 1 20.13 -40.54 -10.06
C MET A 1 20.26 -39.01 -10.12
N LYS A 2 21.45 -38.44 -10.40
CA LYS A 2 21.64 -36.97 -10.51
C LYS A 2 20.74 -36.28 -11.55
N LYS A 3 20.49 -36.91 -12.70
CA LYS A 3 19.67 -36.35 -13.79
C LYS A 3 18.20 -36.14 -13.41
N ILE A 4 17.64 -37.02 -12.57
CA ILE A 4 16.24 -36.94 -12.11
C ILE A 4 16.08 -35.80 -11.10
N LEU A 5 17.04 -35.64 -10.19
CA LEU A 5 17.05 -34.56 -9.20
C LEU A 5 17.10 -33.18 -9.87
N VAL A 6 17.90 -33.03 -10.93
CA VAL A 6 17.97 -31.79 -11.72
C VAL A 6 16.64 -31.49 -12.41
N LEU A 7 15.95 -32.52 -12.93
CA LEU A 7 14.65 -32.35 -13.59
C LEU A 7 13.57 -31.86 -12.61
N ILE A 8 13.55 -32.41 -11.39
CA ILE A 8 12.63 -31.98 -10.33
C ILE A 8 12.93 -30.53 -9.91
N LEU A 9 14.22 -30.18 -9.76
CA LEU A 9 14.62 -28.83 -9.40
C LEU A 9 14.16 -27.80 -10.45
N ILE A 10 14.34 -28.10 -11.75
CA ILE A 10 13.93 -27.22 -12.85
C ILE A 10 12.41 -27.06 -12.92
N MET A 11 11.62 -28.07 -12.55
CA MET A 11 10.17 -27.96 -12.56
C MET A 11 9.59 -27.24 -11.33
N VAL A 12 10.22 -27.41 -10.16
CA VAL A 12 9.71 -26.86 -8.89
C VAL A 12 10.19 -25.43 -8.66
N LEU A 13 11.43 -25.10 -9.07
CA LEU A 13 12.03 -23.79 -8.85
C LEU A 13 11.24 -22.62 -9.49
N PRO A 14 10.74 -22.70 -10.73
CA PRO A 14 9.97 -21.62 -11.34
C PRO A 14 8.65 -21.35 -10.61
N VAL A 15 7.99 -22.41 -10.12
CA VAL A 15 6.72 -22.28 -9.37
C VAL A 15 6.97 -21.55 -8.05
N PHE A 16 8.06 -21.87 -7.34
CA PHE A 16 8.46 -21.17 -6.13
C PHE A 16 8.85 -19.71 -6.41
N LEU A 17 9.63 -19.45 -7.47
CA LEU A 17 10.07 -18.11 -7.83
C LEU A 17 8.92 -17.20 -8.28
N LEU A 18 7.90 -17.75 -8.93
CA LEU A 18 6.74 -16.99 -9.43
C LEU A 18 5.66 -16.77 -8.37
N SER A 19 5.62 -17.56 -7.30
CA SER A 19 4.70 -17.34 -6.17
C SER A 19 5.00 -16.07 -5.35
N GLY A 20 6.23 -15.55 -5.42
CA GLY A 20 6.63 -14.30 -4.76
C GLY A 20 6.18 -13.03 -5.48
N CYS A 21 5.67 -13.14 -6.72
CA CYS A 21 5.15 -12.03 -7.51
C CYS A 21 3.62 -12.03 -7.61
N LEU A 22 2.93 -12.64 -6.65
CA LEU A 22 1.51 -12.38 -6.46
C LEU A 22 1.37 -10.89 -6.14
N ASN A 23 0.59 -10.18 -6.96
CA ASN A 23 0.32 -8.74 -6.85
C ASN A 23 -0.09 -8.34 -5.42
N ASN A 24 0.87 -8.04 -4.57
CA ASN A 24 0.65 -7.42 -3.26
C ASN A 24 0.43 -5.92 -3.48
N GLN A 25 -0.65 -5.57 -4.20
CA GLN A 25 -1.08 -4.18 -4.24
C GLN A 25 -1.28 -3.72 -2.80
N PRO A 26 -0.77 -2.53 -2.43
CA PRO A 26 -0.94 -2.01 -1.09
C PRO A 26 -2.43 -1.86 -0.83
N ILE A 27 -2.94 -2.62 0.13
CA ILE A 27 -4.29 -2.45 0.63
C ILE A 27 -4.22 -1.35 1.67
N LEU A 28 -4.91 -0.25 1.39
CA LEU A 28 -5.13 0.84 2.33
C LEU A 28 -6.40 0.55 3.12
N SER A 29 -6.27 0.42 4.44
CA SER A 29 -7.41 0.29 5.35
C SER A 29 -7.50 1.55 6.21
N LEU A 30 -8.55 2.35 6.02
CA LEU A 30 -8.79 3.55 6.82
C LEU A 30 -9.57 3.18 8.08
N SER A 31 -9.00 3.44 9.24
CA SER A 31 -9.66 3.27 10.54
C SER A 31 -10.38 4.54 11.00
N PHE A 32 -9.94 5.70 10.51
CA PHE A 32 -10.51 6.99 10.88
C PHE A 32 -10.36 7.98 9.73
N VAL A 33 -11.43 8.73 9.50
CA VAL A 33 -11.45 9.85 8.57
C VAL A 33 -12.27 10.96 9.22
N GLU A 34 -11.64 12.10 9.45
CA GLU A 34 -12.31 13.33 9.89
C GLU A 34 -11.87 14.46 8.99
N TRP A 35 -12.82 15.29 8.58
CA TRP A 35 -12.53 16.51 7.85
C TRP A 35 -13.47 17.61 8.29
N TYR A 36 -12.97 18.83 8.28
CA TYR A 36 -13.75 20.02 8.55
C TYR A 36 -13.15 21.21 7.83
N THR A 37 -13.94 22.26 7.71
CA THR A 37 -13.53 23.53 7.13
C THR A 37 -13.58 24.61 8.17
N THR A 38 -12.64 25.55 8.12
CA THR A 38 -12.69 26.77 8.92
C THR A 38 -12.47 27.97 8.04
N THR A 39 -12.75 29.15 8.58
CA THR A 39 -12.44 30.42 7.95
C THR A 39 -11.75 31.33 8.96
N GLU A 40 -10.82 32.15 8.49
CA GLU A 40 -10.15 33.19 9.28
C GLU A 40 -10.20 34.51 8.51
N GLU A 41 -10.43 35.61 9.22
CA GLU A 41 -10.38 36.95 8.65
C GLU A 41 -9.03 37.60 9.01
N ILE A 42 -8.28 38.03 7.99
CA ILE A 42 -7.02 38.76 8.15
C ILE A 42 -7.14 40.06 7.36
N GLY A 43 -7.35 41.17 8.07
CA GLY A 43 -7.70 42.45 7.45
C GLY A 43 -9.12 42.41 6.86
N GLU A 44 -9.26 42.77 5.59
CA GLU A 44 -10.54 42.72 4.86
C GLU A 44 -10.68 41.44 3.99
N LEU A 45 -9.84 40.44 4.22
CA LEU A 45 -9.82 39.19 3.45
C LEU A 45 -10.25 38.01 4.32
N THR A 46 -11.09 37.14 3.76
CA THR A 46 -11.48 35.86 4.38
C THR A 46 -10.69 34.71 3.74
N PHE A 47 -10.00 33.94 4.56
CA PHE A 47 -9.23 32.76 4.17
C PHE A 47 -9.99 31.51 4.59
N GLY A 48 -10.22 30.58 3.65
CA GLY A 48 -10.82 29.28 3.92
C GLY A 48 -9.75 28.20 4.09
N TYR A 49 -9.92 27.35 5.10
CA TYR A 49 -9.04 26.22 5.37
C TYR A 49 -9.81 24.91 5.30
N VAL A 50 -9.14 23.87 4.82
CA VAL A 50 -9.64 22.49 4.80
C VAL A 50 -8.69 21.64 5.63
N TYR A 51 -9.22 20.96 6.64
CA TYR A 51 -8.50 20.04 7.49
C TYR A 51 -8.92 18.61 7.15
N LEU A 52 -7.94 17.74 6.98
CA LEU A 52 -8.13 16.32 6.72
C LEU A 52 -7.25 15.53 7.68
N ASN A 53 -7.89 14.74 8.54
CA ASN A 53 -7.24 13.86 9.50
C ASN A 53 -7.57 12.40 9.13
N LEU A 54 -6.53 11.62 8.84
CA LEU A 54 -6.64 10.25 8.39
C LEU A 54 -5.81 9.36 9.30
N SER A 55 -6.39 8.25 9.75
CA SER A 55 -5.63 7.14 10.32
C SER A 55 -6.02 5.83 9.68
N GLY A 56 -5.06 4.91 9.62
CA GLY A 56 -5.26 3.63 8.96
C GLY A 56 -4.01 2.78 9.01
N SER A 57 -4.09 1.66 8.32
CA SER A 57 -2.99 0.74 8.11
C SER A 57 -2.82 0.45 6.63
N THR A 58 -1.60 0.07 6.27
CA THR A 58 -1.26 -0.37 4.92
C THR A 58 -0.71 -1.80 5.01
N THR A 59 -1.22 -2.71 4.20
CA THR A 59 -0.65 -4.06 4.06
C THR A 59 -0.24 -4.30 2.62
N GLY A 60 0.91 -4.91 2.40
CA GLY A 60 1.53 -5.07 1.08
C GLY A 60 2.99 -4.63 1.10
N ASP A 61 3.77 -5.05 0.11
CA ASP A 61 5.18 -4.67 0.05
C ASP A 61 5.32 -3.16 -0.11
N LYS A 62 6.23 -2.61 0.69
CA LYS A 62 6.61 -1.20 0.83
C LYS A 62 6.21 -0.34 -0.38
N VAL A 63 5.28 0.59 -0.14
CA VAL A 63 5.24 1.83 -0.92
C VAL A 63 6.43 2.67 -0.45
N THR A 64 7.60 2.45 -1.06
CA THR A 64 8.68 3.44 -1.07
C THR A 64 8.50 4.37 -2.25
#